data_AF-A0A8J7ANI6-F1
#
_entry.id   AF-A0A8J7ANI6-F1
#
_cell.length_a   1.000
_cell.length_b   1.000
_cell.length_c   1.000
_cell.angle_alpha   90.00
_cell.angle_beta   90.00
_cell.angle_gamma   90.00
#
_symmetry.space_group_name_H-M   'P 1'
#
loop_
_entity.id
_entity.type
_entity.pdbx_description
1 polymer ?
#
loop_
_entity_poly.entity_id
_entity_poly.type
_entity_poly.pdbx_seq_one_letter_code
_entity_poly.pdbx_strand_id
1 'polypeptide(L)'
;MTTAGSVWQQLRHKKLDLEQALALLVDAQGQVNLALLDREVSDRFFRACQDQPSLPPILPLLLWRNRYYLGSPAPLSAEQIDQLSDRTSTEICVTNISAKSYHAWFRLQRLDTNKIDAEQVINPLTGEMESEDIGEITELFLSKAVDQISRIKTIISGALRNRASDIHLEPIREGLLVRYRIDGILHDITTLPPDISRRVIVALKVMCKMNIAESRVPQDARIGDRYSKNSDLDVELDMRVSTLPCINGEKAVIRLLPQENPFTNIKELGFTPPALEIYENWLRQPQGMIIFTGPTGSGKTSTLYTSLQRVATEQVNVVTVEDPVEYILPRITQTQVHEAAGMTFAAGMRAILRQDPDIIMVGEVRDHETAETAVRAALTGHLVLTTLHTNDAVSAIPRLKDIGPDPSLISDALLGIVAQRLVRKVCPHCAVPHEPSAHDLKMLGISYDQANASQWRMGKGCLKCFGSGYSGREAVVELLNVDDTVRQIIYEGTLTQLHRYLHKCGLESFRKAAIAKVTTGLTTMSEILRVLPYSAFNKRPLLPEGATFKANLRKTSLHSAG
;
A
#
# COMPACT_ATOMS: atom_id res chain seq x y z
N MET A 1 -31.42 -16.40 -11.90
CA MET A 1 -32.40 -16.87 -10.91
C MET A 1 -33.74 -16.24 -11.25
N THR A 2 -34.79 -17.05 -11.38
CA THR A 2 -36.17 -16.64 -11.65
C THR A 2 -36.65 -15.61 -10.62
N THR A 3 -37.11 -14.47 -11.10
CA THR A 3 -37.56 -13.30 -10.35
C THR A 3 -38.77 -13.63 -9.48
N ALA A 4 -38.55 -13.98 -8.21
CA ALA A 4 -39.53 -13.64 -7.19
C ALA A 4 -39.58 -12.11 -7.17
N GLY A 5 -40.74 -11.52 -7.53
CA GLY A 5 -40.92 -10.06 -7.49
C GLY A 5 -40.67 -9.51 -6.08
N SER A 6 -40.51 -8.19 -5.95
CA SER A 6 -40.36 -7.55 -4.63
C SER A 6 -41.53 -7.91 -3.69
N VAL A 7 -41.32 -7.82 -2.37
CA VAL A 7 -42.40 -8.09 -1.40
C VAL A 7 -43.62 -7.21 -1.66
N TRP A 8 -43.41 -5.96 -2.08
CA TRP A 8 -44.48 -5.04 -2.46
C TRP A 8 -45.30 -5.55 -3.66
N GLN A 9 -44.65 -6.06 -4.70
CA GLN A 9 -45.33 -6.65 -5.85
C GLN A 9 -46.09 -7.92 -5.46
N GLN A 10 -45.50 -8.78 -4.63
CA GLN A 10 -46.15 -10.00 -4.15
C GLN A 10 -47.41 -9.69 -3.32
N LEU A 11 -47.35 -8.66 -2.47
CA LEU A 11 -48.49 -8.15 -1.70
C LEU A 11 -49.59 -7.60 -2.63
N ARG A 12 -49.24 -6.81 -3.65
CA ARG A 12 -50.19 -6.30 -4.66
C ARG A 12 -50.87 -7.42 -5.44
N HIS A 13 -50.17 -8.52 -5.71
CA HIS A 13 -50.70 -9.70 -6.39
C HIS A 13 -51.41 -10.70 -5.47
N LYS A 14 -51.66 -10.33 -4.20
CA LYS A 14 -52.32 -11.17 -3.18
C LYS A 14 -51.63 -12.51 -2.93
N LYS A 15 -50.31 -12.57 -3.11
CA LYS A 15 -49.49 -13.76 -2.82
C LYS A 15 -49.05 -13.83 -1.35
N LEU A 16 -49.09 -12.69 -0.66
CA LEU A 16 -48.76 -12.52 0.75
C LEU A 16 -49.83 -11.65 1.40
N ASP A 17 -50.04 -11.80 2.70
CA ASP A 17 -50.71 -10.78 3.51
C ASP A 17 -49.70 -9.74 4.05
N LEU A 18 -50.21 -8.71 4.72
CA LEU A 18 -49.39 -7.60 5.22
C LEU A 18 -48.42 -8.04 6.33
N GLU A 19 -48.84 -8.91 7.24
CA GLU A 19 -47.99 -9.38 8.34
C GLU A 19 -46.85 -10.24 7.80
N GLN A 20 -47.15 -11.15 6.87
CA GLN A 20 -46.16 -11.95 6.15
C GLN A 20 -45.19 -11.06 5.36
N ALA A 21 -45.69 -10.02 4.68
CA ALA A 21 -44.87 -9.09 3.94
C ALA A 21 -43.89 -8.34 4.86
N LEU A 22 -44.36 -7.82 6.00
CA LEU A 22 -43.50 -7.12 6.96
C LEU A 22 -42.49 -8.06 7.63
N ALA A 23 -42.90 -9.28 7.99
CA ALA A 23 -42.02 -10.28 8.58
C ALA A 23 -40.93 -10.79 7.60
N LEU A 24 -41.21 -10.76 6.29
CA LEU A 24 -40.20 -11.06 5.26
C LEU A 24 -39.22 -9.90 5.05
N LEU A 25 -39.66 -8.66 5.28
CA LEU A 25 -38.84 -7.46 5.11
C LEU A 25 -37.98 -7.16 6.33
N VAL A 26 -38.50 -7.36 7.54
CA VAL A 26 -37.83 -7.05 8.80
C VAL A 26 -37.96 -8.24 9.75
N ASP A 27 -36.83 -8.80 10.19
CA ASP A 27 -36.82 -9.90 11.16
C ASP A 27 -37.04 -9.42 12.61
N ALA A 28 -37.12 -10.37 13.54
CA ALA A 28 -37.33 -10.08 14.96
C ALA A 28 -36.17 -9.28 15.61
N GLN A 29 -35.00 -9.26 14.98
CA GLN A 29 -33.80 -8.52 15.41
C GLN A 29 -33.69 -7.15 14.72
N GLY A 30 -34.67 -6.79 13.89
CA GLY A 30 -34.69 -5.54 13.13
C GLY A 30 -33.76 -5.54 11.91
N GLN A 31 -33.26 -6.70 11.45
CA GLN A 31 -32.51 -6.77 10.20
C GLN A 31 -33.47 -6.67 9.02
N VAL A 32 -33.11 -5.83 8.04
CA VAL A 32 -33.91 -5.61 6.84
C VAL A 32 -33.37 -6.44 5.70
N ASN A 33 -34.23 -7.21 5.04
CA ASN A 33 -33.87 -7.91 3.81
C ASN A 33 -33.90 -6.96 2.60
N LEU A 34 -32.77 -6.29 2.35
CA LEU A 34 -32.64 -5.25 1.33
C LEU A 34 -32.93 -5.74 -0.10
N ALA A 35 -32.72 -7.03 -0.38
CA ALA A 35 -32.95 -7.62 -1.70
C ALA A 35 -34.45 -7.73 -2.06
N LEU A 36 -35.33 -7.68 -1.05
CA LEU A 36 -36.77 -7.81 -1.21
C LEU A 36 -37.49 -6.45 -1.28
N LEU A 37 -36.78 -5.34 -1.05
CA LEU A 37 -37.31 -3.98 -1.14
C LEU A 37 -37.68 -3.62 -2.57
N ASP A 38 -38.72 -2.80 -2.72
CA ASP A 38 -39.13 -2.29 -4.02
C ASP A 38 -38.59 -0.87 -4.25
N ARG A 39 -37.94 -0.68 -5.39
CA ARG A 39 -37.35 0.61 -5.78
C ARG A 39 -38.43 1.68 -5.98
N GLU A 40 -39.59 1.34 -6.52
CA GLU A 40 -40.67 2.29 -6.78
C GLU A 40 -41.21 2.91 -5.48
N VAL A 41 -41.27 2.11 -4.41
CA VAL A 41 -41.68 2.59 -3.07
C VAL A 41 -40.71 3.64 -2.56
N SER A 42 -39.40 3.38 -2.67
CA SER A 42 -38.36 4.35 -2.28
C SER A 42 -38.42 5.62 -3.15
N ASP A 43 -38.50 5.47 -4.47
CA ASP A 43 -38.53 6.60 -5.41
C ASP A 43 -39.75 7.50 -5.22
N ARG A 44 -40.92 6.93 -4.86
CA ARG A 44 -42.13 7.70 -4.55
C ARG A 44 -41.97 8.48 -3.25
N PHE A 45 -41.41 7.85 -2.22
CA PHE A 45 -41.17 8.48 -0.93
C PHE A 45 -40.21 9.67 -1.05
N PHE A 46 -39.03 9.47 -1.65
CA PHE A 46 -38.05 10.55 -1.77
C PHE A 46 -38.49 11.67 -2.70
N ARG A 47 -39.33 11.40 -3.71
CA ARG A 47 -39.98 12.45 -4.52
C ARG A 47 -40.91 13.35 -3.70
N ALA A 48 -41.66 12.79 -2.76
CA ALA A 48 -42.53 13.57 -1.87
C ALA A 48 -41.73 14.40 -0.83
N CYS A 49 -40.49 14.00 -0.55
CA CYS A 49 -39.66 14.58 0.49
C CYS A 49 -38.47 15.42 -0.02
N GLN A 50 -38.43 15.81 -1.31
CA GLN A 50 -37.28 16.49 -1.94
C GLN A 50 -36.90 17.81 -1.27
N ASP A 51 -37.87 18.56 -0.73
CA ASP A 51 -37.67 19.92 -0.19
C ASP A 51 -37.30 19.93 1.31
N GLN A 52 -36.58 18.94 1.83
CA GLN A 52 -36.18 18.89 3.24
C GLN A 52 -34.64 18.91 3.39
N PRO A 53 -34.05 19.85 4.15
CA PRO A 53 -32.59 19.95 4.29
C PRO A 53 -31.96 18.76 5.04
N SER A 54 -32.73 18.06 5.88
CA SER A 54 -32.30 16.84 6.57
C SER A 54 -33.50 15.97 6.94
N LEU A 55 -33.70 14.88 6.19
CA LEU A 55 -34.62 13.81 6.63
C LEU A 55 -34.00 13.08 7.83
N PRO A 56 -34.81 12.69 8.83
CA PRO A 56 -34.33 11.77 9.86
C PRO A 56 -33.94 10.42 9.22
N PRO A 57 -33.13 9.58 9.88
CA PRO A 57 -32.67 8.33 9.30
C PRO A 57 -33.82 7.34 9.12
N ILE A 58 -34.34 7.27 7.89
CA ILE A 58 -35.52 6.49 7.54
C ILE A 58 -35.31 5.72 6.23
N LEU A 59 -35.84 4.50 6.21
CA LEU A 59 -35.76 3.55 5.11
C LEU A 59 -37.19 3.16 4.70
N PRO A 60 -37.66 3.50 3.49
CA PRO A 60 -38.99 3.08 3.03
C PRO A 60 -39.08 1.56 2.83
N LEU A 61 -39.86 0.86 3.65
CA LEU A 61 -40.03 -0.60 3.60
C LEU A 61 -41.14 -1.01 2.63
N LEU A 62 -42.31 -0.36 2.75
CA LEU A 62 -43.53 -0.77 2.06
C LEU A 62 -44.52 0.40 1.95
N LEU A 63 -45.32 0.43 0.89
CA LEU A 63 -46.48 1.30 0.76
C LEU A 63 -47.75 0.47 0.52
N TRP A 64 -48.70 0.48 1.45
CA TRP A 64 -49.92 -0.32 1.33
C TRP A 64 -51.13 0.41 1.89
N ARG A 65 -52.26 0.41 1.14
CA ARG A 65 -53.55 1.02 1.55
C ARG A 65 -53.42 2.44 2.13
N ASN A 66 -52.73 3.33 1.41
CA ASN A 66 -52.49 4.72 1.83
C ASN A 66 -51.68 4.89 3.12
N ARG A 67 -50.83 3.90 3.44
CA ARG A 67 -49.93 3.93 4.59
C ARG A 67 -48.51 3.55 4.17
N TYR A 68 -47.52 4.38 4.51
CA TYR A 68 -46.11 4.03 4.41
C TYR A 68 -45.65 3.31 5.67
N TYR A 69 -44.92 2.22 5.47
CA TYR A 69 -44.15 1.55 6.50
C TYR A 69 -42.69 1.95 6.32
N LEU A 70 -42.16 2.67 7.30
CA LEU A 70 -40.79 3.19 7.30
C LEU A 70 -39.98 2.49 8.39
N GLY A 71 -38.79 2.01 8.06
CA GLY A 71 -37.81 1.54 9.02
C GLY A 71 -36.97 2.70 9.55
N SER A 72 -36.79 2.82 10.86
CA SER A 72 -35.82 3.77 11.44
C SER A 72 -34.97 3.10 12.53
N PRO A 73 -33.66 3.39 12.61
CA PRO A 73 -32.78 2.88 13.66
C PRO A 73 -32.91 3.66 14.98
N ALA A 74 -33.65 4.76 14.97
CA ALA A 74 -33.95 5.57 16.14
C ALA A 74 -35.46 5.90 16.18
N PRO A 75 -36.05 6.08 17.37
CA PRO A 75 -37.45 6.50 17.45
C PRO A 75 -37.62 7.90 16.85
N LEU A 76 -38.69 8.07 16.05
CA LEU A 76 -39.11 9.36 15.50
C LEU A 76 -40.05 10.07 16.49
N SER A 77 -39.94 11.38 16.60
CA SER A 77 -40.90 12.19 17.37
C SER A 77 -42.25 12.25 16.65
N ALA A 78 -43.34 12.51 17.40
CA ALA A 78 -44.67 12.67 16.81
C ALA A 78 -44.69 13.78 15.74
N GLU A 79 -44.00 14.89 15.99
CA GLU A 79 -43.86 16.00 15.03
C GLU A 79 -43.19 15.57 13.71
N GLN A 80 -42.16 14.72 13.78
CA GLN A 80 -41.50 14.19 12.58
C GLN A 80 -42.43 13.27 11.78
N ILE A 81 -43.24 12.46 12.47
CA ILE A 81 -44.21 11.56 11.84
C ILE A 81 -45.30 12.38 11.14
N ASP A 82 -45.83 13.42 11.80
CA ASP A 82 -46.85 14.31 11.23
C ASP A 82 -46.33 15.04 9.98
N GLN A 83 -45.11 15.58 10.04
CA GLN A 83 -44.46 16.23 8.88
C GLN A 83 -44.30 15.29 7.68
N LEU A 84 -43.92 14.03 7.93
CA LEU A 84 -43.80 13.01 6.88
C LEU A 84 -45.18 12.62 6.33
N SER A 85 -46.18 12.50 7.20
CA SER A 85 -47.57 12.20 6.84
C SER A 85 -48.15 13.27 5.92
N ASP A 86 -47.99 14.55 6.28
CA ASP A 86 -48.49 15.68 5.50
C ASP A 86 -47.89 15.73 4.09
N ARG A 87 -46.57 15.54 3.99
CA ARG A 87 -45.87 15.58 2.69
C ARG A 87 -46.19 14.39 1.79
N THR A 88 -46.26 13.20 2.38
CA THR A 88 -46.57 11.99 1.63
C THR A 88 -48.07 11.85 1.35
N SER A 89 -48.91 12.62 2.05
CA SER A 89 -50.38 12.48 2.05
C SER A 89 -50.84 11.06 2.40
N THR A 90 -50.09 10.39 3.27
CA THR A 90 -50.34 9.00 3.69
C THR A 90 -50.09 8.85 5.19
N GLU A 91 -50.72 7.86 5.80
CA GLU A 91 -50.41 7.52 7.18
C GLU A 91 -48.99 6.93 7.29
N ILE A 92 -48.26 7.25 8.36
CA ILE A 92 -46.89 6.77 8.58
C ILE A 92 -46.88 5.74 9.72
N CYS A 93 -46.33 4.57 9.44
CA CYS A 93 -46.05 3.54 10.44
C CYS A 93 -44.55 3.31 10.51
N VAL A 94 -43.96 3.50 11.70
CA VAL A 94 -42.52 3.36 11.90
C VAL A 94 -42.22 2.00 12.52
N THR A 95 -41.32 1.25 11.90
CA THR A 95 -40.79 -0.01 12.41
C THR A 95 -39.34 0.20 12.85
N ASN A 96 -38.98 -0.30 14.03
CA ASN A 96 -37.60 -0.23 14.49
C ASN A 96 -36.72 -1.18 13.66
N ILE A 97 -35.62 -0.67 13.10
CA ILE A 97 -34.65 -1.47 12.35
C ILE A 97 -33.26 -1.33 12.96
N SER A 98 -32.35 -2.24 12.64
CA SER A 98 -30.96 -2.12 13.09
C SER A 98 -30.23 -0.99 12.37
N ALA A 99 -29.34 -0.29 13.07
CA ALA A 99 -28.44 0.69 12.46
C ALA A 99 -27.63 0.08 11.30
N LYS A 100 -27.19 -1.19 11.44
CA LYS A 100 -26.48 -1.94 10.39
C LYS A 100 -27.29 -2.03 9.09
N SER A 101 -28.58 -2.34 9.18
CA SER A 101 -29.47 -2.41 8.01
C SER A 101 -29.69 -1.04 7.36
N TYR A 102 -29.85 0.01 8.17
CA TYR A 102 -29.95 1.38 7.66
C TYR A 102 -28.66 1.82 6.93
N HIS A 103 -27.48 1.57 7.52
CA HIS A 103 -26.19 1.89 6.90
C HIS A 103 -26.01 1.17 5.57
N ALA A 104 -26.29 -0.14 5.53
CA ALA A 104 -26.18 -0.94 4.33
C ALA A 104 -27.08 -0.39 3.21
N TRP A 105 -28.35 -0.09 3.52
CA TRP A 105 -29.28 0.51 2.56
C TRP A 105 -28.81 1.89 2.07
N PHE A 106 -28.41 2.77 2.99
CA PHE A 106 -27.97 4.12 2.67
C PHE A 106 -26.77 4.13 1.71
N ARG A 107 -25.79 3.26 1.96
CA ARG A 107 -24.60 3.11 1.10
C ARG A 107 -24.95 2.57 -0.27
N LEU A 108 -25.83 1.57 -0.32
CA LEU A 108 -26.32 1.02 -1.57
C LEU A 108 -27.00 2.09 -2.44
N GLN A 109 -27.70 3.07 -1.87
CA GLN A 109 -28.34 4.15 -2.64
C GLN A 109 -27.34 5.10 -3.30
N ARG A 110 -26.19 5.34 -2.65
CA ARG A 110 -25.14 6.25 -3.14
C ARG A 110 -24.10 5.57 -4.03
N LEU A 111 -24.08 4.24 -4.05
CA LEU A 111 -23.13 3.48 -4.85
C LEU A 111 -23.49 3.55 -6.34
N ASP A 112 -22.63 4.17 -7.14
CA ASP A 112 -22.61 4.03 -8.59
C ASP A 112 -21.66 2.90 -8.99
N THR A 113 -22.19 1.72 -9.32
CA THR A 113 -21.39 0.56 -9.74
C THR A 113 -20.70 0.74 -11.09
N ASN A 114 -21.06 1.78 -11.85
CA ASN A 114 -20.43 2.11 -13.12
C ASN A 114 -19.23 3.05 -12.95
N LYS A 115 -19.06 3.64 -11.77
CA LYS A 115 -17.89 4.46 -11.42
C LYS A 115 -17.01 3.74 -10.43
N ILE A 116 -15.74 4.08 -10.45
CA ILE A 116 -14.82 3.65 -9.40
C ILE A 116 -14.69 4.79 -8.40
N ASP A 117 -14.94 4.48 -7.14
CA ASP A 117 -15.04 5.44 -6.05
C ASP A 117 -14.06 5.07 -4.94
N ALA A 118 -13.18 6.03 -4.61
CA ALA A 118 -12.14 5.89 -3.61
C ALA A 118 -12.51 6.52 -2.25
N GLU A 119 -13.69 7.12 -2.11
CA GLU A 119 -14.11 7.81 -0.89
C GLU A 119 -14.33 6.82 0.26
N GLN A 120 -13.85 7.22 1.44
CA GLN A 120 -14.04 6.45 2.66
C GLN A 120 -15.50 6.52 3.09
N VAL A 121 -16.01 5.38 3.56
CA VAL A 121 -17.41 5.25 3.95
C VAL A 121 -17.64 5.98 5.28
N ILE A 122 -18.51 6.98 5.25
CA ILE A 122 -18.92 7.75 6.42
C ILE A 122 -20.19 7.12 7.01
N ASN A 123 -20.26 7.01 8.34
CA ASN A 123 -21.46 6.61 9.05
C ASN A 123 -22.55 7.70 8.83
N PRO A 124 -23.70 7.37 8.24
CA PRO A 124 -24.73 8.35 7.92
C PRO A 124 -25.48 8.90 9.14
N LEU A 125 -25.36 8.25 10.30
CA LEU A 125 -25.98 8.66 11.56
C LEU A 125 -25.07 9.57 12.38
N THR A 126 -23.77 9.30 12.41
CA THR A 126 -22.80 10.03 13.25
C THR A 126 -21.92 11.01 12.49
N GLY A 127 -21.81 10.87 11.16
CA GLY A 127 -20.85 11.64 10.35
C GLY A 127 -19.40 11.23 10.57
N GLU A 128 -19.13 10.21 11.38
CA GLU A 128 -17.79 9.70 11.65
C GLU A 128 -17.39 8.59 10.67
N MET A 129 -16.09 8.38 10.50
CA MET A 129 -15.58 7.24 9.74
C MET A 129 -15.90 5.93 10.46
N GLU A 130 -16.71 5.08 9.83
CA GLU A 130 -17.11 3.79 10.39
C GLU A 130 -16.05 2.71 10.12
N SER A 131 -15.74 1.89 11.11
CA SER A 131 -14.86 0.73 10.92
C SER A 131 -15.71 -0.51 10.69
N GLU A 132 -15.86 -0.91 9.43
CA GLU A 132 -16.55 -2.14 9.06
C GLU A 132 -15.62 -3.11 8.32
N ASP A 133 -16.04 -4.37 8.25
CA ASP A 133 -15.31 -5.44 7.57
C ASP A 133 -15.29 -5.19 6.04
N ILE A 134 -14.09 -5.18 5.44
CA ILE A 134 -13.94 -4.93 3.99
C ILE A 134 -14.68 -5.99 3.18
N GLY A 135 -14.62 -7.25 3.61
CA GLY A 135 -15.27 -8.37 2.93
C GLY A 135 -16.77 -8.14 2.89
N GLU A 136 -17.38 -7.81 4.03
CA GLU A 136 -18.82 -7.51 4.11
C GLU A 136 -19.22 -6.33 3.21
N ILE A 137 -18.46 -5.23 3.23
CA ILE A 137 -18.77 -4.05 2.41
C ILE A 137 -18.60 -4.36 0.91
N THR A 138 -17.51 -5.05 0.55
CA THR A 138 -17.22 -5.39 -0.85
C THR A 138 -18.27 -6.36 -1.38
N GLU A 139 -18.67 -7.36 -0.58
CA GLU A 139 -19.73 -8.30 -0.91
C GLU A 139 -21.09 -7.61 -1.06
N LEU A 140 -21.43 -6.70 -0.15
CA LEU A 140 -22.62 -5.87 -0.24
C LEU A 140 -22.66 -5.10 -1.57
N PHE A 141 -21.57 -4.47 -1.97
CA PHE A 141 -21.50 -3.74 -3.24
C PHE A 141 -21.51 -4.66 -4.46
N LEU A 142 -20.85 -5.82 -4.39
CA LEU A 142 -20.87 -6.84 -5.44
C LEU A 142 -22.26 -7.43 -5.68
N SER A 143 -23.15 -7.39 -4.67
CA SER A 143 -24.55 -7.81 -4.82
C SER A 143 -25.33 -6.94 -5.82
N LYS A 144 -24.95 -5.66 -5.99
CA LYS A 144 -25.56 -4.73 -6.97
C LYS A 144 -24.95 -4.79 -8.36
N ALA A 145 -23.75 -5.34 -8.50
CA ALA A 145 -23.05 -5.39 -9.77
C ALA A 145 -23.72 -6.39 -10.73
N VAL A 146 -24.38 -5.86 -11.77
CA VAL A 146 -25.18 -6.63 -12.73
C VAL A 146 -24.30 -7.33 -13.77
N ASP A 147 -23.23 -6.67 -14.21
CA ASP A 147 -22.29 -7.19 -15.20
C ASP A 147 -20.87 -7.38 -14.63
N GLN A 148 -19.96 -7.91 -15.44
CA GLN A 148 -18.59 -8.19 -14.99
C GLN A 148 -17.71 -6.96 -14.88
N ILE A 149 -17.96 -5.93 -15.68
CA ILE A 149 -17.20 -4.67 -15.65
C ILE A 149 -17.53 -3.95 -14.34
N SER A 150 -18.81 -3.82 -14.00
CA SER A 150 -19.27 -3.26 -12.72
C SER A 150 -18.75 -4.03 -11.51
N ARG A 151 -18.60 -5.36 -11.59
CA ARG A 151 -17.93 -6.17 -10.56
C ARG A 151 -16.46 -5.79 -10.42
N ILE A 152 -15.73 -5.72 -11.53
CA ILE A 152 -14.31 -5.31 -11.51
C ILE A 152 -14.17 -3.90 -10.93
N LYS A 153 -15.00 -2.95 -11.36
CA LYS A 153 -15.02 -1.58 -10.83
C LYS A 153 -15.28 -1.57 -9.33
N THR A 154 -16.22 -2.38 -8.85
CA THR A 154 -16.51 -2.52 -7.42
C THR A 154 -15.31 -3.06 -6.63
N ILE A 155 -14.61 -4.07 -7.17
CA ILE A 155 -13.38 -4.62 -6.57
C ILE A 155 -12.29 -3.54 -6.52
N ILE A 156 -12.10 -2.76 -7.60
CA ILE A 156 -11.12 -1.67 -7.62
C ILE A 156 -11.49 -0.58 -6.61
N SER A 157 -12.76 -0.15 -6.53
CA SER A 157 -13.24 0.79 -5.52
C SER A 157 -12.91 0.30 -4.10
N GLY A 158 -13.21 -0.97 -3.82
CA GLY A 158 -12.90 -1.59 -2.54
C GLY A 158 -11.40 -1.56 -2.23
N ALA A 159 -10.56 -1.84 -3.21
CA ALA A 159 -9.11 -1.80 -3.05
C ALA A 159 -8.57 -0.38 -2.78
N LEU A 160 -9.06 0.63 -3.50
CA LEU A 160 -8.66 2.02 -3.36
C LEU A 160 -9.04 2.59 -1.99
N ARG A 161 -10.30 2.40 -1.57
CA ARG A 161 -10.79 2.84 -0.24
C ARG A 161 -9.95 2.28 0.91
N ASN A 162 -9.39 1.09 0.71
CA ASN A 162 -8.58 0.38 1.70
C ASN A 162 -7.07 0.52 1.51
N ARG A 163 -6.61 1.43 0.62
CA ARG A 163 -5.19 1.71 0.35
C ARG A 163 -4.39 0.46 -0.06
N ALA A 164 -5.02 -0.45 -0.81
CA ALA A 164 -4.34 -1.61 -1.36
C ALA A 164 -3.33 -1.18 -2.44
N SER A 165 -2.19 -1.85 -2.51
CA SER A 165 -1.20 -1.67 -3.58
C SER A 165 -1.48 -2.57 -4.78
N ASP A 166 -2.03 -3.77 -4.53
CA ASP A 166 -2.28 -4.77 -5.56
C ASP A 166 -3.60 -5.49 -5.27
N ILE A 167 -4.34 -5.82 -6.33
CA ILE A 167 -5.51 -6.68 -6.32
C ILE A 167 -5.10 -8.00 -6.97
N HIS A 168 -5.30 -9.09 -6.26
CA HIS A 168 -5.03 -10.45 -6.73
C HIS A 168 -6.35 -11.15 -7.03
N LEU A 169 -6.49 -11.65 -8.26
CA LEU A 169 -7.61 -12.45 -8.73
C LEU A 169 -7.09 -13.85 -9.05
N GLU A 170 -7.34 -14.81 -8.17
CA GLU A 170 -6.70 -16.12 -8.21
C GLU A 170 -7.73 -17.24 -8.40
N PRO A 171 -7.62 -18.03 -9.48
CA PRO A 171 -8.55 -19.12 -9.71
C PRO A 171 -8.27 -20.26 -8.73
N ILE A 172 -9.28 -20.62 -7.93
CA ILE A 172 -9.27 -21.77 -7.02
C ILE A 172 -10.37 -22.76 -7.45
N ARG A 173 -10.52 -23.90 -6.76
CA ARG A 173 -11.56 -24.89 -7.12
C ARG A 173 -12.97 -24.34 -6.89
N GLU A 174 -13.11 -23.51 -5.86
CA GLU A 174 -14.36 -22.93 -5.37
C GLU A 174 -14.77 -21.69 -6.18
N GLY A 175 -13.91 -21.16 -7.06
CA GLY A 175 -14.20 -19.97 -7.87
C GLY A 175 -12.98 -19.07 -8.09
N LEU A 176 -13.17 -17.76 -7.93
CA LEU A 176 -12.11 -16.74 -8.04
C LEU A 176 -11.88 -16.07 -6.69
N LEU A 177 -10.75 -16.37 -6.05
CA LEU A 177 -10.34 -15.73 -4.81
C LEU A 177 -9.85 -14.30 -5.09
N VAL A 178 -10.50 -13.32 -4.45
CA VAL A 178 -10.13 -11.91 -4.53
C VAL A 178 -9.35 -11.55 -3.26
N ARG A 179 -8.12 -11.09 -3.43
CA ARG A 179 -7.26 -10.65 -2.32
C ARG A 179 -6.69 -9.27 -2.56
N TYR A 180 -6.57 -8.48 -1.51
CA TYR A 180 -5.88 -7.19 -1.57
C TYR A 180 -4.52 -7.29 -0.89
N ARG A 181 -3.50 -6.67 -1.49
CA ARG A 181 -2.24 -6.41 -0.80
C ARG A 181 -2.34 -5.07 -0.10
N ILE A 182 -2.47 -5.08 1.22
CA ILE A 182 -2.52 -3.87 2.05
C ILE A 182 -1.28 -3.84 2.92
N ASP A 183 -0.53 -2.74 2.86
CA ASP A 183 0.73 -2.57 3.60
C ASP A 183 1.73 -3.74 3.46
N GLY A 184 1.74 -4.37 2.28
CA GLY A 184 2.63 -5.48 1.92
C GLY A 184 2.08 -6.87 2.22
N ILE A 185 0.96 -7.00 2.93
CA ILE A 185 0.35 -8.29 3.30
C ILE A 185 -0.91 -8.56 2.48
N LEU A 186 -1.11 -9.82 2.11
CA LEU A 186 -2.31 -10.28 1.41
C LEU A 186 -3.45 -10.51 2.40
N HIS A 187 -4.61 -9.96 2.09
CA HIS A 187 -5.87 -10.14 2.82
C HIS A 187 -6.90 -10.75 1.89
N ASP A 188 -7.53 -11.84 2.32
CA ASP A 188 -8.64 -12.47 1.59
C ASP A 188 -9.89 -11.63 1.77
N ILE A 189 -10.52 -11.23 0.66
CA ILE A 189 -11.65 -10.29 0.66
C ILE A 189 -12.96 -11.02 0.40
N THR A 190 -13.00 -11.80 -0.69
CA THR A 190 -14.19 -12.57 -1.08
C THR A 190 -13.80 -13.64 -2.09
N THR A 191 -14.69 -14.60 -2.31
CA THR A 191 -14.56 -15.60 -3.40
C THR A 191 -15.74 -15.46 -4.34
N LEU A 192 -15.47 -15.13 -5.60
CA LEU A 192 -16.52 -15.09 -6.62
C LEU A 192 -16.86 -16.51 -7.08
N PRO A 193 -18.15 -16.84 -7.28
CA PRO A 193 -18.58 -18.16 -7.73
C PRO A 193 -17.94 -18.64 -9.05
N PRO A 194 -17.83 -19.97 -9.28
CA PRO A 194 -17.19 -20.53 -10.48
C PRO A 194 -17.79 -20.09 -11.82
N ASP A 195 -19.11 -19.87 -11.86
CA ASP A 195 -19.83 -19.43 -13.07
C ASP A 195 -19.48 -18.00 -13.49
N ILE A 196 -18.95 -17.21 -12.56
CA ILE A 196 -18.55 -15.81 -12.76
C ILE A 196 -17.03 -15.69 -12.95
N SER A 197 -16.23 -16.55 -12.31
CA SER A 197 -14.76 -16.52 -12.30
C SER A 197 -14.12 -16.23 -13.67
N ARG A 198 -14.38 -17.09 -14.67
CA ARG A 198 -13.82 -16.91 -16.02
C ARG A 198 -14.31 -15.62 -16.70
N ARG A 199 -15.57 -15.23 -16.46
CA ARG A 199 -16.17 -14.04 -17.07
C ARG A 199 -15.53 -12.75 -16.57
N VAL A 200 -15.11 -12.73 -15.30
CA VAL A 200 -14.37 -11.59 -14.71
C VAL A 200 -13.01 -11.44 -15.38
N ILE A 201 -12.24 -12.52 -15.53
CA ILE A 201 -10.92 -12.44 -16.19
C ILE A 201 -11.06 -12.00 -17.65
N VAL A 202 -12.06 -12.51 -18.37
CA VAL A 202 -12.34 -12.09 -19.75
C VAL A 202 -12.74 -10.61 -19.82
N ALA A 203 -13.61 -10.14 -18.93
CA ALA A 203 -13.98 -8.73 -18.86
C ALA A 203 -12.78 -7.84 -18.51
N LEU A 204 -11.90 -8.28 -17.62
CA LEU A 204 -10.65 -7.56 -17.32
C LEU A 204 -9.76 -7.46 -18.56
N LYS A 205 -9.60 -8.56 -19.32
CA LYS A 205 -8.85 -8.54 -20.59
C LYS A 205 -9.44 -7.56 -21.60
N VAL A 206 -10.77 -7.50 -21.71
CA VAL A 206 -11.48 -6.51 -22.55
C VAL A 206 -11.14 -5.09 -22.12
N MET A 207 -11.23 -4.80 -20.81
CA MET A 207 -10.92 -3.46 -20.26
C MET A 207 -9.48 -3.02 -20.57
N CYS A 208 -8.55 -3.98 -20.64
CA CYS A 208 -7.14 -3.72 -20.89
C CYS A 208 -6.71 -3.87 -22.36
N LYS A 209 -7.65 -4.12 -23.29
CA LYS A 209 -7.36 -4.44 -24.71
C LYS A 209 -6.39 -5.63 -24.89
N MET A 210 -6.42 -6.61 -23.99
CA MET A 210 -5.67 -7.86 -24.11
C MET A 210 -6.35 -8.84 -25.08
N ASN A 211 -5.61 -9.84 -25.56
CA ASN A 211 -6.16 -10.89 -26.40
C ASN A 211 -6.97 -11.89 -25.56
N ILE A 212 -8.29 -11.88 -25.74
CA ILE A 212 -9.25 -12.73 -25.01
C ILE A 212 -9.17 -14.18 -25.49
N ALA A 213 -8.80 -14.41 -26.76
CA ALA A 213 -8.70 -15.76 -27.33
C ALA A 213 -7.46 -16.50 -26.84
N GLU A 214 -6.45 -15.77 -26.35
CA GLU A 214 -5.23 -16.36 -25.83
C GLU A 214 -5.27 -16.40 -24.29
N SER A 215 -5.08 -17.59 -23.73
CA SER A 215 -5.11 -17.84 -22.29
C SER A 215 -4.00 -18.79 -21.83
N ARG A 216 -3.02 -19.07 -22.70
CA ARG A 216 -1.94 -20.05 -22.50
C ARG A 216 -0.58 -19.39 -22.34
N VAL A 217 -0.48 -18.08 -22.58
CA VAL A 217 0.72 -17.28 -22.33
C VAL A 217 0.39 -16.08 -21.44
N PRO A 218 1.37 -15.56 -20.68
CA PRO A 218 1.19 -14.32 -19.92
C PRO A 218 0.85 -13.13 -20.82
N GLN A 219 0.08 -12.18 -20.31
CA GLN A 219 -0.22 -10.92 -20.98
C GLN A 219 -0.20 -9.76 -19.99
N ASP A 220 0.38 -8.64 -20.39
CA ASP A 220 0.51 -7.42 -19.60
C ASP A 220 -0.13 -6.23 -20.34
N ALA A 221 -0.74 -5.32 -19.59
CA ALA A 221 -1.36 -4.12 -20.13
C ALA A 221 -1.47 -3.01 -19.09
N ARG A 222 -1.83 -1.80 -19.53
CA ARG A 222 -2.19 -0.69 -18.66
C ARG A 222 -3.66 -0.31 -18.86
N ILE A 223 -4.31 0.07 -17.78
CA ILE A 223 -5.62 0.74 -17.80
C ILE A 223 -5.36 2.18 -17.37
N GLY A 224 -5.59 3.14 -18.26
CA GLY A 224 -5.78 4.55 -17.90
C GLY A 224 -7.27 4.83 -17.93
N ASP A 225 -7.92 4.90 -16.77
CA ASP A 225 -9.32 5.29 -16.63
C ASP A 225 -9.42 6.57 -15.79
N ARG A 226 -10.51 7.33 -15.92
CA ARG A 226 -10.75 8.59 -15.18
C ARG A 226 -11.70 8.35 -14.01
N TYR A 227 -11.39 8.91 -12.83
CA TYR A 227 -12.08 8.63 -11.56
C TYR A 227 -12.41 9.93 -10.83
N SER A 228 -13.65 10.16 -10.42
CA SER A 228 -13.96 11.34 -9.59
C SER A 228 -13.35 11.17 -8.17
N LYS A 229 -12.40 12.02 -7.80
CA LYS A 229 -11.93 12.19 -6.41
C LYS A 229 -12.47 13.55 -5.95
N ASN A 230 -13.51 13.53 -5.11
CA ASN A 230 -14.45 14.63 -4.85
C ASN A 230 -15.45 14.85 -5.99
N SER A 231 -16.56 15.50 -5.69
CA SER A 231 -17.67 15.82 -6.61
C SER A 231 -17.28 16.59 -7.88
N ASP A 232 -16.04 17.08 -8.00
CA ASP A 232 -15.65 18.05 -9.04
C ASP A 232 -14.29 17.80 -9.74
N LEU A 233 -13.56 16.71 -9.44
CA LEU A 233 -12.25 16.44 -10.08
C LEU A 233 -12.05 14.96 -10.46
N ASP A 234 -11.97 14.67 -11.76
CA ASP A 234 -11.55 13.38 -12.28
C ASP A 234 -10.02 13.21 -12.11
N VAL A 235 -9.59 12.34 -11.21
CA VAL A 235 -8.25 11.77 -11.09
C VAL A 235 -8.11 10.61 -12.07
N GLU A 236 -7.12 10.64 -12.96
CA GLU A 236 -6.77 9.46 -13.75
C GLU A 236 -6.10 8.43 -12.83
N LEU A 237 -6.35 7.14 -12.99
CA LEU A 237 -5.62 6.10 -12.26
C LEU A 237 -4.90 5.22 -13.27
N ASP A 238 -3.57 5.15 -13.15
CA ASP A 238 -2.77 4.21 -13.95
C ASP A 238 -2.75 2.88 -13.21
N MET A 239 -3.28 1.85 -13.83
CA MET A 239 -3.23 0.49 -13.30
C MET A 239 -2.46 -0.40 -14.25
N ARG A 240 -1.52 -1.18 -13.72
CA ARG A 240 -0.86 -2.24 -14.48
C ARG A 240 -1.58 -3.56 -14.24
N VAL A 241 -1.96 -4.23 -15.31
CA VAL A 241 -2.66 -5.50 -15.26
C VAL A 241 -1.79 -6.56 -15.89
N SER A 242 -1.60 -7.66 -15.16
CA SER A 242 -0.89 -8.84 -15.64
C SER A 242 -1.78 -10.07 -15.49
N THR A 243 -1.81 -10.92 -16.52
CA THR A 243 -2.51 -12.21 -16.52
C THR A 243 -1.50 -13.35 -16.69
N LEU A 244 -1.69 -14.43 -15.93
CA LEU A 244 -0.80 -15.58 -15.88
C LEU A 244 -1.62 -16.89 -15.96
N PRO A 245 -1.40 -17.74 -16.97
CA PRO A 245 -2.01 -19.06 -17.04
C PRO A 245 -1.66 -19.94 -15.83
N CYS A 246 -2.67 -20.62 -15.28
CA CYS A 246 -2.59 -21.47 -14.09
C CYS A 246 -3.40 -22.77 -14.33
N ILE A 247 -3.25 -23.76 -13.44
CA ILE A 247 -3.96 -25.05 -13.55
C ILE A 247 -5.49 -24.87 -13.58
N ASN A 248 -6.02 -23.94 -12.78
CA ASN A 248 -7.46 -23.73 -12.61
C ASN A 248 -8.03 -22.58 -13.47
N GLY A 249 -7.27 -22.06 -14.42
CA GLY A 249 -7.67 -20.91 -15.24
C GLY A 249 -6.55 -19.88 -15.35
N GLU A 250 -6.89 -18.60 -15.36
CA GLU A 250 -5.89 -17.52 -15.40
C GLU A 250 -5.93 -16.72 -14.12
N LYS A 251 -4.76 -16.52 -13.52
CA LYS A 251 -4.56 -15.56 -12.44
C LYS A 251 -4.40 -14.17 -13.05
N ALA A 252 -5.02 -13.17 -12.44
CA ALA A 252 -4.76 -11.78 -12.76
C ALA A 252 -4.27 -11.00 -11.54
N VAL A 253 -3.39 -10.03 -11.78
CA VAL A 253 -2.95 -9.06 -10.77
C VAL A 253 -3.14 -7.67 -11.34
N ILE A 254 -3.80 -6.80 -10.58
CA ILE A 254 -3.96 -5.38 -10.89
C ILE A 254 -3.13 -4.61 -9.87
N ARG A 255 -2.07 -3.95 -10.31
CA ARG A 255 -1.29 -3.03 -9.47
C ARG A 255 -1.89 -1.63 -9.59
N LEU A 256 -2.26 -1.07 -8.44
CA LEU A 256 -2.78 0.29 -8.33
C LEU A 256 -1.60 1.24 -8.15
N LEU A 257 -1.33 2.09 -9.14
CA LEU A 257 -0.25 3.06 -9.05
C LEU A 257 -0.81 4.39 -8.53
N PRO A 258 -0.25 4.94 -7.43
CA PRO A 258 -0.56 6.30 -7.03
C PRO A 258 -0.02 7.28 -8.10
N GLN A 259 -0.81 8.28 -8.47
CA GLN A 259 -0.41 9.30 -9.45
C GLN A 259 0.48 10.41 -8.88
N GLU A 260 0.55 10.52 -7.55
CA GLU A 260 1.33 11.53 -6.88
C GLU A 260 2.21 10.89 -5.81
N ASN A 261 3.37 11.49 -5.57
CA ASN A 261 4.18 11.15 -4.41
C ASN A 261 3.38 11.51 -3.16
N PRO A 262 3.06 10.56 -2.26
CA PRO A 262 2.39 10.90 -1.02
C PRO A 262 3.29 11.73 -0.09
N PHE A 263 4.59 11.76 -0.35
CA PHE A 263 5.57 12.50 0.44
C PHE A 263 5.99 13.77 -0.29
N THR A 264 5.77 14.91 0.33
CA THR A 264 6.32 16.20 -0.13
C THR A 264 7.51 16.65 0.73
N ASN A 265 7.75 15.98 1.86
CA ASN A 265 8.75 16.37 2.84
C ASN A 265 9.69 15.22 3.18
N ILE A 266 10.99 15.47 3.05
CA ILE A 266 12.07 14.54 3.37
C ILE A 266 12.04 14.08 4.84
N LYS A 267 11.51 14.90 5.74
CA LYS A 267 11.36 14.60 7.18
C LYS A 267 10.38 13.46 7.46
N GLU A 268 9.47 13.18 6.53
CA GLU A 268 8.45 12.13 6.67
C GLU A 268 8.95 10.75 6.19
N LEU A 269 10.15 10.70 5.60
CA LEU A 269 10.72 9.46 5.04
C LEU A 269 11.26 8.50 6.10
N GLY A 270 11.23 8.88 7.39
CA GLY A 270 11.56 7.97 8.50
C GLY A 270 13.05 7.89 8.86
N PHE A 271 13.86 8.85 8.41
CA PHE A 271 15.24 9.04 8.86
C PHE A 271 15.28 9.39 10.35
N THR A 272 16.31 8.92 11.06
CA THR A 272 16.64 9.47 12.38
C THR A 272 17.17 10.90 12.20
N PRO A 273 17.06 11.80 13.20
CA PRO A 273 17.58 13.17 13.06
C PRO A 273 19.06 13.24 12.63
N PRO A 274 19.99 12.43 13.19
CA PRO A 274 21.38 12.43 12.72
C PRO A 274 21.54 11.93 11.27
N ALA A 275 20.80 10.89 10.89
CA ALA A 275 20.85 10.38 9.51
C ALA A 275 20.28 11.38 8.51
N LEU A 276 19.21 12.10 8.88
CA LEU A 276 18.62 13.13 8.04
C LEU A 276 19.58 14.28 7.81
N GLU A 277 20.29 14.74 8.84
CA GLU A 277 21.28 15.82 8.71
C GLU A 277 22.40 15.45 7.74
N ILE A 278 22.95 14.23 7.86
CA ILE A 278 23.96 13.72 6.92
C ILE A 278 23.40 13.66 5.49
N TYR A 279 22.19 13.12 5.34
CA TYR A 279 21.56 12.97 4.03
C TYR A 279 21.27 14.33 3.35
N GLU A 280 20.78 15.30 4.11
CA GLU A 280 20.56 16.67 3.62
C GLU A 280 21.87 17.37 3.22
N ASN A 281 22.99 17.07 3.90
CA ASN A 281 24.30 17.56 3.51
C ASN A 281 24.75 17.00 2.15
N TRP A 282 24.44 15.74 1.85
CA TRP A 282 24.73 15.15 0.53
C TRP A 282 23.90 15.79 -0.59
N LEU A 283 22.62 16.05 -0.34
CA LEU A 283 21.74 16.69 -1.32
C LEU A 283 22.13 18.14 -1.67
N ARG A 284 22.98 18.77 -0.85
CA ARG A 284 23.54 20.11 -1.11
C ARG A 284 24.89 20.09 -1.84
N GLN A 285 25.47 18.91 -2.07
CA GLN A 285 26.76 18.81 -2.75
C GLN A 285 26.59 19.16 -4.24
N PRO A 286 27.53 19.88 -4.84
CA PRO A 286 27.49 20.21 -6.27
C PRO A 286 27.68 18.95 -7.14
N GLN A 287 28.43 17.97 -6.64
CA GLN A 287 28.70 16.73 -7.35
C GLN A 287 28.88 15.56 -6.40
N GLY A 288 28.83 14.35 -6.97
CA GLY A 288 29.08 13.10 -6.28
C GLY A 288 27.92 12.13 -6.42
N MET A 289 28.08 10.91 -5.92
CA MET A 289 27.14 9.82 -6.11
C MET A 289 26.50 9.39 -4.79
N ILE A 290 25.16 9.32 -4.79
CA ILE A 290 24.35 8.80 -3.69
C ILE A 290 23.65 7.53 -4.17
N ILE A 291 23.84 6.44 -3.42
CA ILE A 291 23.26 5.14 -3.78
C ILE A 291 22.17 4.75 -2.79
N PHE A 292 20.99 4.39 -3.31
CA PHE A 292 19.92 3.78 -2.56
C PHE A 292 19.93 2.27 -2.74
N THR A 293 19.82 1.51 -1.65
CA THR A 293 19.81 0.06 -1.73
C THR A 293 18.72 -0.59 -0.89
N GLY A 294 18.28 -1.76 -1.35
CA GLY A 294 17.26 -2.57 -0.70
C GLY A 294 16.46 -3.42 -1.70
N PRO A 295 15.67 -4.38 -1.19
CA PRO A 295 14.85 -5.25 -2.03
C PRO A 295 13.72 -4.45 -2.70
N THR A 296 12.99 -5.12 -3.59
CA THR A 296 11.77 -4.58 -4.19
C THR A 296 10.77 -4.20 -3.08
N GLY A 297 10.09 -3.06 -3.25
CA GLY A 297 9.10 -2.58 -2.29
C GLY A 297 9.68 -2.01 -0.99
N SER A 298 10.99 -1.75 -0.91
CA SER A 298 11.60 -1.08 0.25
C SER A 298 11.40 0.44 0.29
N GLY A 299 10.73 1.03 -0.71
CA GLY A 299 10.43 2.46 -0.78
C GLY A 299 11.55 3.34 -1.36
N LYS A 300 12.55 2.77 -2.07
CA LYS A 300 13.65 3.53 -2.70
C LYS A 300 13.14 4.63 -3.62
N THR A 301 12.23 4.30 -4.54
CA THR A 301 11.68 5.26 -5.50
C THR A 301 10.96 6.41 -4.80
N SER A 302 10.17 6.12 -3.76
CA SER A 302 9.51 7.17 -2.97
C SER A 302 10.52 8.11 -2.32
N THR A 303 11.57 7.57 -1.69
CA THR A 303 12.63 8.38 -1.09
C THR A 303 13.37 9.20 -2.15
N LEU A 304 13.75 8.59 -3.27
CA LEU A 304 14.40 9.25 -4.39
C LEU A 304 13.56 10.41 -4.93
N TYR A 305 12.29 10.16 -5.24
CA TYR A 305 11.41 11.16 -5.81
C TYR A 305 11.19 12.34 -4.86
N THR A 306 10.97 12.08 -3.56
CA THR A 306 10.86 13.14 -2.56
C THR A 306 12.13 13.98 -2.48
N SER A 307 13.29 13.34 -2.59
CA SER A 307 14.57 14.04 -2.61
C SER A 307 14.77 14.86 -3.88
N LEU A 308 14.41 14.33 -5.05
CA LEU A 308 14.48 15.06 -6.32
C LEU A 308 13.54 16.28 -6.31
N GLN A 309 12.30 16.12 -5.86
CA GLN A 309 11.35 17.23 -5.71
C GLN A 309 11.86 18.32 -4.75
N ARG A 310 12.63 17.94 -3.73
CA ARG A 310 13.22 18.87 -2.76
C ARG A 310 14.35 19.74 -3.36
N VAL A 311 15.07 19.22 -4.35
CA VAL A 311 16.22 19.89 -5.00
C VAL A 311 15.87 20.50 -6.36
N ALA A 312 14.77 20.06 -7.00
CA ALA A 312 14.27 20.59 -8.27
C ALA A 312 13.71 22.01 -8.11
N THR A 313 14.60 22.99 -8.15
CA THR A 313 14.25 24.42 -8.17
C THR A 313 14.28 24.98 -9.60
N GLU A 314 13.88 26.24 -9.78
CA GLU A 314 13.95 26.92 -11.09
C GLU A 314 15.36 27.05 -11.66
N GLN A 315 16.38 26.92 -10.80
CA GLN A 315 17.78 27.11 -11.14
C GLN A 315 18.54 25.79 -11.30
N VAL A 316 17.87 24.65 -11.13
CA VAL A 316 18.50 23.33 -11.09
C VAL A 316 17.85 22.44 -12.14
N ASN A 317 18.62 22.01 -13.13
CA ASN A 317 18.19 21.07 -14.15
C ASN A 317 18.30 19.63 -13.64
N VAL A 318 17.16 18.99 -13.41
CA VAL A 318 17.08 17.59 -12.95
C VAL A 318 16.59 16.71 -14.10
N VAL A 319 17.39 15.69 -14.44
CA VAL A 319 17.06 14.76 -15.53
C VAL A 319 17.18 13.32 -15.05
N THR A 320 16.22 12.47 -15.41
CA THR A 320 16.15 11.07 -14.98
C THR A 320 16.08 10.09 -16.14
N VAL A 321 16.57 8.88 -15.93
CA VAL A 321 16.33 7.70 -16.78
C VAL A 321 15.80 6.54 -15.92
N GLU A 322 14.64 6.01 -16.26
CA GLU A 322 13.85 5.11 -15.39
C GLU A 322 13.21 3.95 -16.17
N ASP A 323 12.95 2.82 -15.49
CA ASP A 323 12.31 1.65 -16.10
C ASP A 323 11.24 1.03 -15.16
N PRO A 324 9.96 1.40 -15.30
CA PRO A 324 9.42 2.57 -16.00
C PRO A 324 9.40 3.82 -15.10
N VAL A 325 8.97 4.95 -15.66
CA VAL A 325 8.59 6.13 -14.86
C VAL A 325 7.31 5.80 -14.08
N GLU A 326 7.33 5.95 -12.75
CA GLU A 326 6.20 5.55 -11.90
C GLU A 326 5.08 6.61 -11.87
N TYR A 327 5.45 7.89 -11.80
CA TYR A 327 4.54 9.03 -11.99
C TYR A 327 5.34 10.28 -12.36
N ILE A 328 4.62 11.25 -12.95
CA ILE A 328 5.22 12.46 -13.51
C ILE A 328 5.51 13.45 -12.37
N LEU A 329 6.76 13.87 -12.26
CA LEU A 329 7.21 14.87 -11.31
C LEU A 329 7.27 16.25 -11.97
N PRO A 330 6.69 17.29 -11.36
CA PRO A 330 6.81 18.64 -11.88
C PRO A 330 8.27 19.10 -11.82
N ARG A 331 8.70 19.89 -12.80
CA ARG A 331 10.05 20.48 -12.90
C ARG A 331 11.20 19.47 -13.05
N ILE A 332 10.91 18.22 -13.38
CA ILE A 332 11.92 17.18 -13.60
C ILE A 332 11.72 16.59 -14.99
N THR A 333 12.80 16.49 -15.76
CA THR A 333 12.76 15.84 -17.08
C THR A 333 12.95 14.34 -16.90
N GLN A 334 11.88 13.56 -17.10
CA GLN A 334 11.92 12.11 -16.90
C GLN A 334 11.93 11.36 -18.24
N THR A 335 12.94 10.50 -18.42
CA THR A 335 13.05 9.63 -19.60
C THR A 335 12.80 8.18 -19.21
N GLN A 336 12.00 7.48 -20.00
CA GLN A 336 11.77 6.04 -19.79
C GLN A 336 12.68 5.20 -20.69
N VAL A 337 13.20 4.11 -20.14
CA VAL A 337 13.86 3.04 -20.90
C VAL A 337 12.88 2.45 -21.92
N HIS A 338 13.39 2.22 -23.13
CA HIS A 338 12.67 1.58 -24.22
C HIS A 338 13.63 0.67 -25.00
N GLU A 339 13.85 -0.55 -24.49
CA GLU A 339 14.86 -1.48 -25.02
C GLU A 339 14.70 -1.75 -26.52
N ALA A 340 13.46 -1.95 -27.00
CA ALA A 340 13.20 -2.22 -28.43
C ALA A 340 13.56 -1.05 -29.37
N ALA A 341 13.68 0.18 -28.83
CA ALA A 341 14.11 1.36 -29.58
C ALA A 341 15.60 1.70 -29.34
N GLY A 342 16.31 0.90 -28.53
CA GLY A 342 17.69 1.15 -28.14
C GLY A 342 17.89 2.17 -27.02
N MET A 343 16.82 2.68 -26.40
CA MET A 343 16.90 3.58 -25.24
C MET A 343 17.14 2.75 -23.96
N THR A 344 18.37 2.35 -23.71
CA THR A 344 18.80 1.65 -22.48
C THR A 344 19.21 2.64 -21.38
N PHE A 345 19.45 2.16 -20.15
CA PHE A 345 20.01 3.01 -19.07
C PHE A 345 21.32 3.69 -19.48
N ALA A 346 22.26 2.93 -20.04
CA ALA A 346 23.54 3.47 -20.51
C ALA A 346 23.37 4.50 -21.65
N ALA A 347 22.50 4.20 -22.63
CA ALA A 347 22.22 5.13 -23.74
C ALA A 347 21.56 6.42 -23.23
N GLY A 348 20.57 6.29 -22.34
CA GLY A 348 19.91 7.41 -21.68
C GLY A 348 20.89 8.27 -20.89
N MET A 349 21.76 7.65 -20.09
CA MET A 349 22.81 8.35 -19.34
C MET A 349 23.74 9.18 -20.22
N ARG A 350 24.20 8.62 -21.35
CA ARG A 350 25.01 9.37 -22.30
C ARG A 350 24.26 10.53 -22.93
N ALA A 351 22.97 10.38 -23.19
CA ALA A 351 22.14 11.45 -23.72
C ALA A 351 21.95 12.56 -22.70
N ILE A 352 21.66 12.21 -21.45
CA ILE A 352 21.47 13.13 -20.32
C ILE A 352 22.70 14.03 -20.13
N LEU A 353 23.92 13.49 -20.22
CA LEU A 353 25.15 14.29 -20.10
C LEU A 353 25.32 15.39 -21.17
N ARG A 354 24.50 15.39 -22.23
CA ARG A 354 24.45 16.45 -23.26
C ARG A 354 23.22 17.35 -23.11
N GLN A 355 22.52 17.28 -21.97
CA GLN A 355 21.33 18.07 -21.67
C GLN A 355 21.60 19.14 -20.60
N ASP A 356 22.86 19.45 -20.32
CA ASP A 356 23.27 20.41 -19.29
C ASP A 356 22.63 20.12 -17.90
N PRO A 357 22.65 18.87 -17.40
CA PRO A 357 22.03 18.54 -16.12
C PRO A 357 22.89 19.01 -14.94
N ASP A 358 22.27 19.44 -13.85
CA ASP A 358 22.95 19.59 -12.54
C ASP A 358 22.84 18.28 -11.74
N ILE A 359 21.67 17.66 -11.79
CA ILE A 359 21.33 16.46 -11.02
C ILE A 359 20.82 15.38 -11.97
N ILE A 360 21.38 14.19 -11.84
CA ILE A 360 21.03 13.03 -12.66
C ILE A 360 20.48 11.94 -11.75
N MET A 361 19.34 11.36 -12.11
CA MET A 361 18.84 10.15 -11.47
C MET A 361 18.79 8.97 -12.43
N VAL A 362 19.38 7.85 -12.02
CA VAL A 362 19.36 6.59 -12.75
C VAL A 362 18.55 5.59 -11.97
N GLY A 363 17.49 5.06 -12.56
CA GLY A 363 16.57 4.14 -11.89
C GLY A 363 17.29 2.99 -11.18
N GLU A 364 18.30 2.41 -11.83
CA GLU A 364 19.17 1.41 -11.22
C GLU A 364 20.48 1.21 -12.00
N VAL A 365 21.49 0.67 -11.34
CA VAL A 365 22.76 0.25 -11.96
C VAL A 365 22.85 -1.27 -11.95
N ARG A 366 22.65 -1.89 -13.12
CA ARG A 366 22.69 -3.35 -13.29
C ARG A 366 24.00 -3.86 -13.89
N ASP A 367 24.61 -3.07 -14.75
CA ASP A 367 25.76 -3.42 -15.58
C ASP A 367 26.91 -2.43 -15.46
N HIS A 368 28.06 -2.82 -16.04
CA HIS A 368 29.29 -2.04 -15.98
C HIS A 368 29.24 -0.72 -16.72
N GLU A 369 28.59 -0.70 -17.87
CA GLU A 369 28.51 0.48 -18.73
C GLU A 369 27.73 1.61 -18.04
N THR A 370 26.60 1.25 -17.40
CA THR A 370 25.78 2.18 -16.61
C THR A 370 26.53 2.65 -15.38
N ALA A 371 27.23 1.75 -14.67
CA ALA A 371 28.02 2.08 -13.49
C ALA A 371 29.19 3.03 -13.82
N GLU A 372 29.93 2.75 -14.89
CA GLU A 372 31.03 3.59 -15.36
C GLU A 372 30.54 5.00 -15.71
N THR A 373 29.43 5.10 -16.44
CA THR A 373 28.87 6.39 -16.85
C THR A 373 28.38 7.20 -15.63
N ALA A 374 27.73 6.55 -14.67
CA ALA A 374 27.27 7.19 -13.44
C ALA A 374 28.43 7.70 -12.58
N VAL A 375 29.50 6.91 -12.40
CA VAL A 375 30.70 7.32 -11.66
C VAL A 375 31.39 8.48 -12.35
N ARG A 376 31.58 8.43 -13.67
CA ARG A 376 32.20 9.54 -14.42
C ARG A 376 31.36 10.81 -14.35
N ALA A 377 30.03 10.72 -14.43
CA ALA A 377 29.13 11.86 -14.27
C ALA A 377 29.33 12.52 -12.89
N ALA A 378 29.37 11.70 -11.83
CA ALA A 378 29.58 12.16 -10.46
C ALA A 378 30.94 12.85 -10.23
N LEU A 379 31.97 12.47 -10.99
CA LEU A 379 33.30 13.11 -10.95
C LEU A 379 33.39 14.39 -11.79
N THR A 380 32.45 14.62 -12.70
CA THR A 380 32.48 15.70 -13.70
C THR A 380 31.46 16.80 -13.42
N GLY A 381 31.15 17.05 -12.14
CA GLY A 381 30.31 18.19 -11.75
C GLY A 381 28.82 17.90 -11.56
N HIS A 382 28.40 16.62 -11.54
CA HIS A 382 26.99 16.25 -11.41
C HIS A 382 26.70 15.57 -10.08
N LEU A 383 25.57 15.88 -9.47
CA LEU A 383 25.04 15.07 -8.37
C LEU A 383 24.23 13.90 -8.95
N VAL A 384 24.68 12.67 -8.70
CA VAL A 384 24.09 11.45 -9.26
C VAL A 384 23.37 10.67 -8.16
N LEU A 385 22.08 10.40 -8.34
CA LEU A 385 21.30 9.52 -7.49
C LEU A 385 20.99 8.23 -8.24
N THR A 386 21.20 7.08 -7.60
CA THR A 386 20.91 5.79 -8.25
C THR A 386 20.49 4.71 -7.27
N THR A 387 20.06 3.55 -7.78
CA THR A 387 19.74 2.39 -6.94
C THR A 387 20.59 1.15 -7.23
N LEU A 388 20.79 0.36 -6.18
CA LEU A 388 21.32 -1.00 -6.22
C LEU A 388 20.40 -1.96 -5.44
N HIS A 389 20.62 -3.25 -5.63
CA HIS A 389 19.92 -4.31 -4.92
C HIS A 389 20.86 -5.09 -4.00
N THR A 390 21.14 -4.53 -2.82
CA THR A 390 21.88 -5.19 -1.74
C THR A 390 21.09 -5.20 -0.44
N ASN A 391 21.52 -6.05 0.50
CA ASN A 391 20.82 -6.21 1.77
C ASN A 391 21.06 -5.07 2.76
N ASP A 392 22.24 -4.45 2.70
CA ASP A 392 22.69 -3.39 3.61
C ASP A 392 23.61 -2.41 2.88
N ALA A 393 23.94 -1.30 3.54
CA ALA A 393 24.70 -0.22 2.93
C ALA A 393 26.16 -0.63 2.68
N VAL A 394 26.74 -1.42 3.57
CA VAL A 394 28.13 -1.88 3.47
C VAL A 394 28.33 -2.82 2.27
N SER A 395 27.38 -3.72 2.03
CA SER A 395 27.41 -4.70 0.95
C SER A 395 27.22 -4.10 -0.44
N ALA A 396 26.78 -2.84 -0.54
CA ALA A 396 26.72 -2.12 -1.81
C ALA A 396 28.11 -1.76 -2.35
N ILE A 397 29.12 -1.57 -1.50
CA ILE A 397 30.50 -1.29 -1.93
C ILE A 397 31.09 -2.44 -2.77
N PRO A 398 31.16 -3.70 -2.29
CA PRO A 398 31.69 -4.79 -3.10
C PRO A 398 30.85 -5.01 -4.36
N ARG A 399 29.52 -4.89 -4.29
CA ARG A 399 28.67 -4.97 -5.48
C ARG A 399 29.02 -3.91 -6.52
N LEU A 400 29.30 -2.68 -6.06
CA LEU A 400 29.73 -1.59 -6.92
C LEU A 400 31.14 -1.81 -7.46
N LYS A 401 32.06 -2.45 -6.72
CA LYS A 401 33.37 -2.86 -7.25
C LYS A 401 33.26 -3.99 -8.29
N ASP A 402 32.30 -4.89 -8.12
CA ASP A 402 32.09 -6.02 -9.05
C ASP A 402 31.59 -5.56 -10.42
N ILE A 403 30.70 -4.55 -10.43
CA ILE A 403 30.10 -4.05 -11.67
C ILE A 403 30.72 -2.73 -12.13
N GLY A 404 31.24 -1.91 -11.24
CA GLY A 404 31.69 -0.55 -11.53
C GLY A 404 33.09 -0.47 -12.15
N PRO A 405 33.57 0.76 -12.36
CA PRO A 405 34.93 1.00 -12.85
C PRO A 405 35.96 0.78 -11.73
N ASP A 406 37.19 1.25 -11.93
CA ASP A 406 38.28 1.12 -10.96
C ASP A 406 37.88 1.62 -9.55
N PRO A 407 38.26 0.91 -8.46
CA PRO A 407 37.95 1.31 -7.09
C PRO A 407 38.35 2.74 -6.71
N SER A 408 39.38 3.32 -7.33
CA SER A 408 39.77 4.73 -7.12
C SER A 408 38.68 5.71 -7.57
N LEU A 409 38.10 5.48 -8.75
CA LEU A 409 37.03 6.32 -9.27
C LEU A 409 35.77 6.19 -8.40
N ILE A 410 35.51 4.99 -7.88
CA ILE A 410 34.40 4.74 -6.97
C ILE A 410 34.61 5.49 -5.63
N SER A 411 35.82 5.43 -5.05
CA SER A 411 36.10 6.12 -3.77
C SER A 411 35.97 7.62 -3.89
N ASP A 412 36.37 8.19 -5.02
CA ASP A 412 36.34 9.64 -5.24
C ASP A 412 34.92 10.14 -5.56
N ALA A 413 34.12 9.33 -6.27
CA ALA A 413 32.77 9.71 -6.68
C ALA A 413 31.73 9.57 -5.56
N LEU A 414 31.88 8.58 -4.67
CA LEU A 414 30.81 8.18 -3.75
C LEU A 414 30.72 9.12 -2.52
N LEU A 415 29.54 9.73 -2.32
CA LEU A 415 29.22 10.52 -1.12
C LEU A 415 28.71 9.62 0.02
N GLY A 416 27.85 8.67 -0.31
CA GLY A 416 27.20 7.84 0.68
C GLY A 416 26.21 6.84 0.12
N ILE A 417 25.79 5.92 0.99
CA ILE A 417 24.86 4.84 0.66
C ILE A 417 23.72 4.82 1.69
N VAL A 418 22.49 4.81 1.20
CA VAL A 418 21.25 4.70 1.97
C VAL A 418 20.68 3.29 1.75
N ALA A 419 20.72 2.43 2.76
CA ALA A 419 20.00 1.17 2.75
C ALA A 419 18.64 1.31 3.43
N GLN A 420 17.59 0.83 2.77
CA GLN A 420 16.22 1.06 3.20
C GLN A 420 15.40 -0.24 3.30
N ARG A 421 14.52 -0.29 4.30
CA ARG A 421 13.40 -1.24 4.45
C ARG A 421 12.15 -0.49 4.87
N LEU A 422 10.97 -1.09 4.69
CA LEU A 422 9.72 -0.56 5.23
C LEU A 422 9.21 -1.45 6.35
N VAL A 423 8.90 -0.86 7.49
CA VAL A 423 8.17 -1.50 8.59
C VAL A 423 6.75 -0.98 8.62
N ARG A 424 5.82 -1.81 9.07
CA ARG A 424 4.46 -1.35 9.33
C ARG A 424 4.38 -0.65 10.70
N LYS A 425 3.55 0.39 10.77
CA LYS A 425 3.34 1.15 12.01
C LYS A 425 2.28 0.48 12.88
N VAL A 426 2.45 0.51 14.20
CA VAL A 426 1.41 0.05 15.13
C VAL A 426 0.12 0.81 14.85
N CYS A 427 -0.99 0.09 14.75
CA CYS A 427 -2.29 0.69 14.48
C CYS A 427 -2.70 1.60 15.65
N PRO A 428 -2.97 2.90 15.41
CA PRO A 428 -3.30 3.84 16.48
C PRO A 428 -4.63 3.54 17.17
N HIS A 429 -5.52 2.79 16.52
CA HIS A 429 -6.86 2.49 17.03
C HIS A 429 -6.91 1.25 17.95
N CYS A 430 -5.89 0.39 17.89
CA CYS A 430 -5.83 -0.82 18.70
C CYS A 430 -4.48 -0.99 19.39
N ALA A 431 -3.71 0.09 19.48
CA ALA A 431 -2.44 0.10 20.20
C ALA A 431 -2.69 -0.17 21.68
N VAL A 432 -1.98 -1.13 22.24
CA VAL A 432 -1.96 -1.43 23.66
C VAL A 432 -0.51 -1.39 24.16
N PRO A 433 -0.27 -1.02 25.43
CA PRO A 433 1.05 -1.12 26.03
C PRO A 433 1.62 -2.55 25.92
N HIS A 434 2.92 -2.67 25.68
CA HIS A 434 3.63 -3.94 25.62
C HIS A 434 4.96 -3.83 26.34
N GLU A 435 5.25 -4.72 27.29
CA GLU A 435 6.57 -4.74 27.91
C GLU A 435 7.59 -5.49 27.04
N PRO A 436 8.82 -4.93 26.86
CA PRO A 436 9.87 -5.59 26.10
C PRO A 436 10.33 -6.88 26.79
N SER A 437 10.49 -7.96 26.02
CA SER A 437 11.07 -9.19 26.57
C SER A 437 12.59 -9.07 26.76
N ALA A 438 13.17 -9.89 27.65
CA ALA A 438 14.62 -9.96 27.80
C ALA A 438 15.33 -10.34 26.48
N HIS A 439 14.65 -11.10 25.61
CA HIS A 439 15.16 -11.44 24.28
C HIS A 439 15.23 -10.19 23.37
N ASP A 440 14.17 -9.38 23.36
CA ASP A 440 14.11 -8.14 22.57
C ASP A 440 15.24 -7.18 22.95
N LEU A 441 15.42 -6.97 24.26
CA LEU A 441 16.48 -6.10 24.79
C LEU A 441 17.88 -6.61 24.40
N LYS A 442 18.10 -7.92 24.47
CA LYS A 442 19.37 -8.55 24.06
C LYS A 442 19.62 -8.39 22.56
N MET A 443 18.59 -8.56 21.73
CA MET A 443 18.67 -8.39 20.27
C MET A 443 18.96 -6.94 19.87
N LEU A 444 18.32 -5.97 20.51
CA LEU A 444 18.60 -4.55 20.32
C LEU A 444 19.94 -4.13 20.94
N GLY A 445 20.41 -4.87 21.93
CA GLY A 445 21.66 -4.59 22.65
C GLY A 445 21.57 -3.38 23.58
N ILE A 446 20.38 -3.11 24.14
CA ILE A 446 20.07 -1.99 25.04
C ILE A 446 19.69 -2.50 26.43
N SER A 447 19.88 -1.69 27.47
CA SER A 447 19.39 -2.00 28.82
C SER A 447 17.89 -1.76 28.95
N TYR A 448 17.28 -2.27 30.02
CA TYR A 448 15.87 -2.02 30.33
C TYR A 448 15.58 -0.51 30.48
N ASP A 449 16.47 0.22 31.15
CA ASP A 449 16.33 1.68 31.35
C ASP A 449 16.39 2.45 30.01
N GLN A 450 17.25 2.01 29.09
CA GLN A 450 17.37 2.60 27.75
C GLN A 450 16.17 2.27 26.86
N ALA A 451 15.46 1.17 27.13
CA ALA A 451 14.36 0.72 26.29
C ALA A 451 13.13 1.61 26.39
N ASN A 452 13.00 2.41 27.46
CA ASN A 452 11.80 3.20 27.73
C ASN A 452 10.52 2.34 27.59
N ALA A 453 10.45 1.26 28.37
CA ALA A 453 9.39 0.24 28.30
C ALA A 453 7.97 0.84 28.30
N SER A 454 7.77 2.01 28.94
CA SER A 454 6.50 2.73 28.98
C SER A 454 5.94 3.14 27.61
N GLN A 455 6.79 3.29 26.60
CA GLN A 455 6.41 3.75 25.26
C GLN A 455 6.17 2.60 24.28
N TRP A 456 6.55 1.37 24.63
CA TRP A 456 6.37 0.23 23.75
C TRP A 456 4.88 -0.05 23.53
N ARG A 457 4.52 -0.31 22.29
CA ARG A 457 3.15 -0.59 21.87
C ARG A 457 3.12 -1.83 21.00
N MET A 458 2.01 -2.57 21.08
CA MET A 458 1.64 -3.56 20.08
C MET A 458 0.21 -3.30 19.62
N GLY A 459 -0.13 -3.70 18.39
CA GLY A 459 -1.52 -3.67 17.95
C GLY A 459 -2.19 -5.00 18.25
N LYS A 460 -3.30 -4.98 19.01
CA LYS A 460 -4.09 -6.20 19.28
C LYS A 460 -4.90 -6.71 18.08
N GLY A 461 -4.99 -5.91 17.01
CA GLY A 461 -5.87 -6.15 15.88
C GLY A 461 -7.25 -5.51 16.07
N CYS A 462 -7.75 -4.86 15.03
CA CYS A 462 -9.12 -4.33 14.97
C CYS A 462 -9.56 -4.24 13.51
N LEU A 463 -10.82 -3.86 13.27
CA LEU A 463 -11.37 -3.71 11.92
C LEU A 463 -10.58 -2.68 11.08
N LYS A 464 -10.10 -1.59 11.69
CA LYS A 464 -9.33 -0.54 10.97
C LYS A 464 -7.96 -0.99 10.46
N CYS A 465 -7.40 -2.05 11.02
CA CYS A 465 -6.13 -2.64 10.59
C CYS A 465 -6.29 -4.07 10.06
N PHE A 466 -7.52 -4.51 9.80
CA PHE A 466 -7.84 -5.84 9.28
C PHE A 466 -7.28 -6.95 10.16
N GLY A 467 -7.39 -6.78 11.48
CA GLY A 467 -6.87 -7.72 12.47
C GLY A 467 -5.34 -7.77 12.56
N SER A 468 -4.60 -7.08 11.68
CA SER A 468 -3.14 -7.20 11.61
C SER A 468 -2.41 -6.58 12.79
N GLY A 469 -3.02 -5.58 13.45
CA GLY A 469 -2.37 -4.76 14.46
C GLY A 469 -1.54 -3.60 13.89
N TYR A 470 -1.49 -3.42 12.57
CA TYR A 470 -0.67 -2.39 11.92
C TYR A 470 -1.46 -1.54 10.92
N SER A 471 -1.10 -0.27 10.76
CA SER A 471 -1.71 0.61 9.76
C SER A 471 -0.68 1.61 9.22
N GLY A 472 -0.42 1.55 7.91
CA GLY A 472 0.58 2.35 7.24
C GLY A 472 2.00 1.82 7.47
N ARG A 473 2.95 2.44 6.77
CA ARG A 473 4.36 2.03 6.75
C ARG A 473 5.28 3.22 6.98
N GLU A 474 6.49 2.92 7.42
CA GLU A 474 7.57 3.89 7.55
C GLU A 474 8.91 3.24 7.23
N ALA A 475 9.86 4.02 6.70
CA ALA A 475 11.16 3.46 6.35
C ALA A 475 12.05 3.27 7.58
N VAL A 476 12.78 2.16 7.63
CA VAL A 476 13.95 2.00 8.51
C VAL A 476 15.17 2.16 7.63
N VAL A 477 16.04 3.09 7.99
CA VAL A 477 17.17 3.49 7.18
C VAL A 477 18.46 3.13 7.89
N GLU A 478 19.40 2.58 7.14
CA GLU A 478 20.81 2.54 7.45
C GLU A 478 21.56 3.46 6.49
N LEU A 479 22.47 4.26 7.03
CA LEU A 479 23.18 5.29 6.27
C LEU A 479 24.69 5.16 6.48
N LEU A 480 25.42 4.93 5.39
CA LEU A 480 26.88 4.87 5.34
C LEU A 480 27.39 6.17 4.71
N ASN A 481 28.09 6.98 5.50
CA ASN A 481 28.77 8.18 5.04
C ASN A 481 30.19 7.87 4.58
N VAL A 482 30.58 8.36 3.41
CA VAL A 482 31.92 8.17 2.86
C VAL A 482 32.80 9.35 3.23
N ASP A 483 33.53 9.18 4.33
CA ASP A 483 34.63 10.07 4.72
C ASP A 483 35.97 9.58 4.13
N ASP A 484 37.05 10.34 4.37
CA ASP A 484 38.38 10.03 3.80
C ASP A 484 38.91 8.65 4.20
N THR A 485 38.58 8.17 5.41
CA THR A 485 39.00 6.83 5.84
C THR A 485 38.21 5.76 5.10
N VAL A 486 36.90 5.96 4.93
CA VAL A 486 36.07 5.07 4.12
C VAL A 486 36.54 5.08 2.67
N ARG A 487 36.90 6.24 2.09
CA ARG A 487 37.46 6.34 0.73
C ARG A 487 38.72 5.49 0.57
N GLN A 488 39.68 5.62 1.50
CA GLN A 488 40.90 4.82 1.47
C GLN A 488 40.60 3.32 1.56
N ILE A 489 39.67 2.92 2.43
CA ILE A 489 39.27 1.51 2.57
C ILE A 489 38.54 1.02 1.30
N ILE A 490 37.75 1.86 0.63
CA ILE A 490 37.15 1.53 -0.67
C ILE A 490 38.25 1.34 -1.72
N TYR A 491 39.28 2.18 -1.74
CA TYR A 491 40.36 2.07 -2.72
C TYR A 491 41.17 0.76 -2.56
N GLU A 492 41.74 0.51 -1.38
CA GLU A 492 42.73 -0.57 -1.18
C GLU A 492 42.43 -1.50 0.01
N GLY A 493 41.39 -1.20 0.78
CA GLY A 493 41.08 -1.93 2.01
C GLY A 493 40.13 -3.11 1.86
N THR A 494 39.89 -3.77 2.99
CA THR A 494 38.99 -4.93 3.13
C THR A 494 37.69 -4.55 3.84
N LEU A 495 36.63 -5.34 3.60
CA LEU A 495 35.37 -5.20 4.34
C LEU A 495 35.54 -5.33 5.86
N THR A 496 36.52 -6.12 6.31
CA THR A 496 36.83 -6.28 7.74
C THR A 496 37.34 -4.97 8.35
N GLN A 497 38.24 -4.27 7.64
CA GLN A 497 38.72 -2.95 8.07
C GLN A 497 37.57 -1.93 8.07
N LEU A 498 36.72 -1.95 7.04
CA LEU A 498 35.56 -1.07 6.96
C LEU A 498 34.61 -1.27 8.15
N HIS A 499 34.22 -2.52 8.45
CA HIS A 499 33.36 -2.81 9.59
C HIS A 499 33.97 -2.35 10.92
N ARG A 500 35.29 -2.49 11.11
CA ARG A 500 36.00 -2.03 12.30
C ARG A 500 35.91 -0.51 12.44
N TYR A 501 36.15 0.22 11.35
CA TYR A 501 36.06 1.67 11.32
C TYR A 501 34.63 2.16 11.58
N LEU A 502 33.64 1.61 10.87
CA LEU A 502 32.22 1.97 11.03
C LEU A 502 31.68 1.68 12.44
N HIS A 503 32.17 0.63 13.10
CA HIS A 503 31.85 0.36 14.50
C HIS A 503 32.42 1.43 15.44
N LYS A 504 33.63 1.94 15.17
CA LYS A 504 34.29 2.98 15.96
C LYS A 504 33.64 4.35 15.78
N CYS A 505 33.34 4.74 14.53
CA CYS A 505 32.77 6.05 14.21
C CYS A 505 31.26 6.13 14.40
N GLY A 506 30.60 4.99 14.67
CA GLY A 506 29.19 4.96 15.04
C GLY A 506 28.26 5.10 13.84
N LEU A 507 28.33 4.18 12.88
CA LEU A 507 27.39 4.06 11.75
C LEU A 507 25.94 4.29 12.16
N GLU A 508 25.19 5.06 11.37
CA GLU A 508 23.72 5.14 11.45
C GLU A 508 23.10 3.85 10.92
N SER A 509 23.24 2.78 11.71
CA SER A 509 22.86 1.41 11.35
C SER A 509 21.36 1.16 11.41
N PHE A 510 20.90 0.10 10.73
CA PHE A 510 19.53 -0.39 10.85
C PHE A 510 19.13 -0.65 12.31
N ARG A 511 20.06 -1.11 13.15
CA ARG A 511 19.81 -1.35 14.58
C ARG A 511 19.47 -0.05 15.32
N LYS A 512 20.20 1.05 15.06
CA LYS A 512 19.92 2.35 15.68
C LYS A 512 18.53 2.85 15.29
N ALA A 513 18.21 2.77 14.00
CA ALA A 513 16.89 3.15 13.50
C ALA A 513 15.76 2.27 14.06
N ALA A 514 16.01 0.96 14.22
CA ALA A 514 15.08 0.04 14.86
C ALA A 514 14.83 0.39 16.33
N ILE A 515 15.88 0.66 17.11
CA ILE A 515 15.77 1.11 18.51
C ILE A 515 14.87 2.35 18.57
N ALA A 516 15.20 3.40 17.82
CA ALA A 516 14.46 4.66 17.86
C ALA A 516 12.94 4.49 17.57
N LYS A 517 12.57 3.57 16.68
CA LYS A 517 11.17 3.33 16.30
C LYS A 517 10.43 2.41 17.27
N VAL A 518 11.10 1.40 17.82
CA VAL A 518 10.47 0.48 18.78
C VAL A 518 10.29 1.17 20.14
N THR A 519 11.29 1.92 20.60
CA THR A 519 11.23 2.63 21.90
C THR A 519 10.29 3.82 21.91
N THR A 520 9.73 4.20 20.76
CA THR A 520 8.67 5.22 20.63
C THR A 520 7.30 4.61 20.38
N GLY A 521 7.19 3.27 20.35
CA GLY A 521 5.93 2.57 20.09
C GLY A 521 5.46 2.65 18.65
N LEU A 522 6.30 3.14 17.73
CA LEU A 522 5.94 3.32 16.32
C LEU A 522 5.77 1.98 15.61
N THR A 523 6.63 1.01 15.91
CA THR A 523 6.58 -0.35 15.37
C THR A 523 6.94 -1.37 16.45
N THR A 524 6.90 -2.66 16.11
CA THR A 524 7.17 -3.77 17.03
C THR A 524 8.46 -4.50 16.69
N MET A 525 9.02 -5.23 17.66
CA MET A 525 10.18 -6.09 17.41
C MET A 525 9.88 -7.19 16.38
N SER A 526 8.67 -7.77 16.41
CA SER A 526 8.25 -8.75 15.41
C SER A 526 8.32 -8.20 13.99
N GLU A 527 7.96 -6.93 13.80
CA GLU A 527 8.00 -6.28 12.50
C GLU A 527 9.43 -5.91 12.06
N ILE A 528 10.26 -5.47 13.01
CA ILE A 528 11.70 -5.24 12.80
C ILE A 528 12.39 -6.52 12.32
N LEU A 529 12.16 -7.64 13.00
CA LEU A 529 12.76 -8.94 12.67
C LEU A 529 12.22 -9.53 11.36
N ARG A 530 11.02 -9.13 10.92
CA ARG A 530 10.44 -9.56 9.64
C ARG A 530 11.19 -8.99 8.44
N VAL A 531 11.68 -7.76 8.54
CA VAL A 531 12.22 -7.02 7.37
C VAL A 531 13.74 -6.83 7.40
N LEU A 532 14.36 -6.90 8.57
CA LEU A 532 15.80 -6.78 8.74
C LEU A 532 16.46 -8.15 8.88
N PRO A 533 17.60 -8.38 8.20
CA PRO A 533 18.34 -9.62 8.37
C PRO A 533 18.97 -9.69 9.77
N TYR A 534 19.23 -10.90 10.26
CA TYR A 534 19.88 -11.12 11.56
C TYR A 534 21.25 -10.41 11.68
N SER A 535 21.94 -10.23 10.55
CA SER A 535 23.21 -9.49 10.47
C SER A 535 23.08 -8.03 10.90
N ALA A 536 21.90 -7.41 10.78
CA ALA A 536 21.64 -6.04 11.21
C ALA A 536 21.74 -5.88 12.74
N PHE A 537 21.53 -6.96 13.50
CA PHE A 537 21.55 -6.94 14.97
C PHE A 537 22.85 -7.49 15.57
N ASN A 538 23.63 -8.24 14.79
CA ASN A 538 24.86 -8.85 15.27
C ASN A 538 25.90 -7.79 15.63
N LYS A 539 26.26 -7.72 16.92
CA LYS A 539 27.57 -7.22 17.35
C LYS A 539 28.59 -8.23 16.84
N ARG A 540 29.09 -8.11 15.60
CA ARG A 540 30.25 -8.92 15.19
C ARG A 540 31.38 -8.59 16.17
N PRO A 541 31.85 -9.54 17.00
CA PRO A 541 33.02 -9.29 17.82
C PRO A 541 34.18 -9.05 16.85
N LEU A 542 34.82 -7.89 16.96
CA LEU A 542 36.08 -7.63 16.26
C LEU A 542 37.10 -8.62 16.83
N LEU A 543 37.55 -9.56 16.00
CA LEU A 543 38.73 -10.35 16.36
C LEU A 543 39.89 -9.38 16.59
N PRO A 544 40.62 -9.48 17.71
CA PRO A 544 41.80 -8.66 17.95
C PRO A 544 42.84 -8.91 16.85
N GLU A 545 43.61 -7.88 16.53
CA GLU A 545 44.65 -7.95 15.49
C GLU A 545 45.64 -9.09 15.80
N GLY A 546 45.81 -10.01 14.86
CA GLY A 546 46.79 -11.10 14.94
C GLY A 546 46.26 -12.51 15.26
N ALA A 547 44.95 -12.72 15.43
CA ALA A 547 44.40 -14.06 15.67
C ALA A 547 44.34 -14.90 14.37
N THR A 548 45.39 -15.70 14.11
CA THR A 548 45.36 -16.75 13.08
C THR A 548 44.49 -17.93 13.52
N PHE A 549 43.67 -18.44 12.61
CA PHE A 549 42.74 -19.54 12.82
C PHE A 549 43.51 -20.85 13.08
N LYS A 550 43.80 -21.21 14.33
CA LYS A 550 44.18 -22.59 14.66
C LYS A 550 42.90 -23.43 14.72
N ALA A 551 42.58 -24.08 13.61
CA ALA A 551 41.53 -25.09 13.55
C ALA A 551 41.91 -26.28 14.45
N ASN A 552 41.37 -26.31 15.67
CA ASN A 552 41.40 -27.51 16.50
C ASN A 552 40.35 -28.50 15.97
N LEU A 553 40.74 -29.32 14.99
CA LEU A 553 40.07 -30.58 14.67
C LEU A 553 40.24 -31.54 15.86
N ARG A 554 39.30 -31.50 16.81
CA ARG A 554 39.10 -32.63 17.72
C ARG A 554 38.49 -33.78 16.92
N LYS A 555 39.35 -34.68 16.44
CA LYS A 555 38.96 -36.05 16.11
C LYS A 555 38.56 -36.73 17.41
N THR A 556 37.26 -36.84 17.68
CA THR A 556 36.75 -37.81 18.64
C THR A 556 36.84 -39.20 18.03
N SER A 557 37.82 -39.96 18.49
CA SER A 557 37.96 -41.40 18.31
C SER A 557 36.75 -42.14 18.88
N LEU A 558 35.99 -42.81 18.02
CA LEU A 558 35.06 -43.87 18.42
C LEU A 558 35.83 -45.19 18.43
N HIS A 559 36.21 -45.64 19.64
CA HIS A 559 36.45 -47.05 19.93
C HIS A 559 35.77 -47.43 21.25
N SER A 560 34.70 -48.21 21.09
CA SER A 560 34.28 -49.41 21.85
C SER A 560 34.62 -49.54 23.34
N ALA A 561 33.59 -49.76 24.17
CA ALA A 561 33.33 -51.05 24.85
C ALA A 561 32.16 -50.91 25.84
N GLY A 562 31.25 -51.89 25.84
CA GLY A 562 30.10 -52.01 26.75
C GLY A 562 28.94 -52.70 26.08
#